data_AF-R7XWM2-F1
#
_entry.id   AF-R7XWM2-F1
#
_cell.length_a   1.000
_cell.length_b   1.000
_cell.length_c   1.000
_cell.angle_alpha   90.00
_cell.angle_beta   90.00
_cell.angle_gamma   90.00
#
_symmetry.space_group_name_H-M   'P 1'
#
loop_
_entity.id
_entity.type
_entity.pdbx_description
1 polymer ?
#
loop_
_entity_poly.entity_id
_entity_poly.type
_entity_poly.pdbx_seq_one_letter_code
_entity_poly.pdbx_strand_id
1 'polypeptide(L)'
;MSSFNDPVADADELREAVRGLAHATRSIEDPTSIYSVLGSISSALASLSQSLHQLGDLHDGPSRKQAWMNGDPNAGRAASYKVSWELHRAAEMIHQVAECVDRAHEVEATIAYDIADYPSLAPVHQPLQDRGLSL
;
A
#
# COMPACT_ATOMS: atom_id res chain seq x y z
N MET A 1 13.73 -8.38 -0.40
CA MET A 1 13.81 -7.94 -1.81
C MET A 1 12.75 -8.77 -2.51
N SER A 2 11.70 -8.13 -3.03
CA SER A 2 10.54 -8.88 -3.55
C SER A 2 10.96 -9.71 -4.75
N SER A 3 10.61 -10.99 -4.70
CA SER A 3 11.02 -11.95 -5.73
C SER A 3 10.06 -11.96 -6.93
N PHE A 4 8.86 -11.39 -6.77
CA PHE A 4 7.77 -11.28 -7.77
C PHE A 4 7.36 -12.60 -8.43
N ASN A 5 7.79 -13.73 -7.87
CA ASN A 5 7.58 -15.07 -8.41
C ASN A 5 6.96 -16.03 -7.37
N ASP A 6 6.77 -15.56 -6.13
CA ASP A 6 6.15 -16.33 -5.06
C ASP A 6 4.98 -15.51 -4.47
N PRO A 7 3.75 -15.72 -4.96
CA PRO A 7 2.60 -14.95 -4.52
C PRO A 7 2.27 -15.13 -3.02
N VAL A 8 2.74 -16.21 -2.37
CA VAL A 8 2.54 -16.41 -0.94
C VAL A 8 3.52 -15.52 -0.16
N ALA A 9 4.80 -15.57 -0.50
CA ALA A 9 5.81 -14.72 0.13
C ALA A 9 5.52 -13.23 -0.11
N ASP A 10 5.13 -12.85 -1.33
CA ASP A 10 4.81 -11.46 -1.68
C ASP A 10 3.56 -10.96 -0.92
N ALA A 11 2.58 -11.83 -0.65
CA ALA A 11 1.43 -11.48 0.19
C ALA A 11 1.80 -11.29 1.68
N ASP A 12 2.76 -12.06 2.19
CA ASP A 12 3.31 -11.87 3.53
C ASP A 12 4.10 -10.55 3.64
N GLU A 13 4.90 -10.22 2.62
CA GLU A 13 5.61 -8.93 2.53
C GLU A 13 4.62 -7.75 2.50
N LEU A 14 3.55 -7.84 1.70
CA LEU A 14 2.48 -6.84 1.67
C LEU A 14 1.86 -6.63 3.06
N ARG A 15 1.54 -7.72 3.78
CA ARG A 15 0.97 -7.64 5.12
C ARG A 15 1.89 -6.88 6.07
N GLU A 16 3.18 -7.21 6.10
CA GLU A 16 4.13 -6.53 6.99
C GLU A 16 4.36 -5.07 6.59
N ALA A 17 4.45 -4.78 5.29
CA ALA A 17 4.60 -3.41 4.79
C ALA A 17 3.40 -2.52 5.19
N VAL A 18 2.17 -3.01 5.01
CA VAL A 18 0.95 -2.26 5.39
C VAL A 18 0.84 -2.10 6.91
N ARG A 19 1.26 -3.10 7.70
CA ARG A 19 1.36 -2.96 9.16
C ARG A 19 2.38 -1.90 9.57
N GLY A 20 3.55 -1.90 8.94
CA GLY A 20 4.59 -0.90 9.15
C GLY A 20 4.10 0.51 8.81
N LEU A 21 3.43 0.66 7.67
CA LEU A 21 2.81 1.91 7.25
C LEU A 21 1.77 2.39 8.28
N ALA A 22 0.85 1.51 8.70
CA ALA A 22 -0.16 1.84 9.70
C ALA A 22 0.41 2.20 11.09
N HIS A 23 1.62 1.73 11.40
CA HIS A 23 2.34 2.14 12.60
C HIS A 23 2.98 3.52 12.43
N ALA A 24 3.67 3.75 11.31
CA ALA A 24 4.36 5.01 11.02
C ALA A 24 3.40 6.20 10.86
N THR A 25 2.23 5.99 10.23
CA THR A 25 1.24 7.06 10.01
C THR A 25 0.54 7.52 11.30
N ARG A 26 0.78 6.88 12.44
CA ARG A 26 0.29 7.36 13.75
C ARG A 26 0.95 8.67 14.18
N SER A 27 2.15 8.94 13.68
CA SER A 27 2.93 10.14 14.01
C SER A 27 3.74 10.53 12.78
N ILE A 28 3.19 11.43 11.97
CA ILE A 28 3.91 12.03 10.85
C ILE A 28 4.56 13.31 11.37
N GLU A 29 5.88 13.31 11.45
CA GLU A 29 6.64 14.48 11.88
C GLU A 29 6.72 15.51 10.77
N ASP A 30 7.06 15.14 9.53
CA ASP A 30 7.13 16.07 8.40
C ASP A 30 5.85 15.96 7.54
N PRO A 31 4.99 17.00 7.49
CA PRO A 31 3.72 16.92 6.80
C PRO A 31 3.91 16.96 5.28
N THR A 32 5.07 17.42 4.80
CA THR A 32 5.40 17.38 3.37
C THR A 32 5.57 15.94 2.86
N SER A 33 5.79 14.97 3.76
CA SER A 33 5.86 13.56 3.42
C SER A 33 4.51 12.94 3.05
N ILE A 34 3.38 13.56 3.44
CA ILE A 34 2.02 13.05 3.20
C ILE A 34 1.77 12.87 1.70
N TYR A 35 2.22 13.81 0.87
CA TYR A 35 2.11 13.72 -0.58
C TYR A 35 2.72 12.40 -1.12
N SER A 36 3.98 12.12 -0.77
CA SER A 36 4.68 10.89 -1.17
C SER A 36 3.99 9.62 -0.65
N VAL A 37 3.49 9.67 0.59
CA VAL A 37 2.75 8.56 1.19
C VAL A 37 1.45 8.27 0.41
N LEU A 38 0.68 9.29 0.07
CA LEU A 38 -0.57 9.13 -0.70
C LEU A 38 -0.31 8.57 -2.10
N GLY A 39 0.71 9.07 -2.82
CA GLY A 39 1.08 8.54 -4.13
C GLY A 39 1.52 7.06 -4.08
N SER A 40 2.24 6.67 -3.02
CA SER A 40 2.62 5.27 -2.81
C SER A 40 1.42 4.38 -2.48
N ILE A 41 0.50 4.86 -1.65
CA ILE A 41 -0.74 4.13 -1.30
C ILE A 41 -1.61 3.95 -2.54
N SER A 42 -1.81 5.00 -3.35
CA SER A 42 -2.59 4.90 -4.60
C SER A 42 -2.02 3.81 -5.53
N SER A 43 -0.70 3.86 -5.79
CA SER A 43 -0.03 2.86 -6.62
C SER A 43 -0.19 1.44 -6.05
N ALA A 44 -0.05 1.28 -4.74
CA ALA A 44 -0.24 -0.01 -4.08
C ALA A 44 -1.69 -0.53 -4.17
N LEU A 45 -2.69 0.35 -4.04
CA LEU A 45 -4.11 -0.02 -4.21
C LEU A 45 -4.41 -0.44 -5.65
N ALA A 46 -3.85 0.24 -6.65
CA ALA A 46 -3.99 -0.15 -8.05
C ALA A 46 -3.41 -1.55 -8.31
N SER A 47 -2.20 -1.84 -7.80
CA SER A 47 -1.61 -3.18 -7.89
C SER A 47 -2.42 -4.23 -7.12
N LEU A 48 -2.95 -3.90 -5.94
CA LEU A 48 -3.78 -4.82 -5.16
C LEU A 48 -5.11 -5.14 -5.86
N SER A 49 -5.75 -4.15 -6.49
CA SER A 49 -6.92 -4.36 -7.35
C SER A 49 -6.60 -5.34 -8.48
N GLN A 50 -5.48 -5.14 -9.18
CA GLN A 50 -5.02 -6.05 -10.21
C GLN A 50 -4.79 -7.48 -9.68
N SER A 51 -4.11 -7.64 -8.54
CA SER A 51 -3.89 -8.97 -7.93
C SER A 51 -5.20 -9.67 -7.57
N LEU A 52 -6.21 -8.94 -7.09
CA LEU A 52 -7.53 -9.52 -6.79
C LEU A 52 -8.26 -9.97 -8.07
N HIS A 53 -8.19 -9.20 -9.17
CA HIS A 53 -8.70 -9.67 -10.46
C HIS A 53 -7.99 -10.94 -10.91
N GLN A 54 -6.66 -11.00 -10.82
CA GLN A 54 -5.89 -12.17 -11.22
C GLN A 54 -6.26 -13.42 -10.40
N LEU A 55 -6.47 -13.26 -9.09
CA LEU A 55 -6.96 -14.35 -8.24
C LEU A 55 -8.39 -14.76 -8.60
N GLY A 56 -9.25 -13.81 -8.98
CA GLY A 56 -10.59 -14.10 -9.50
C GLY A 56 -10.57 -14.89 -10.82
N ASP A 57 -9.68 -14.50 -11.74
CA ASP A 57 -9.52 -15.16 -13.05
C ASP A 57 -9.11 -16.64 -12.92
N LEU A 58 -8.32 -16.99 -11.89
CA LEU A 58 -8.00 -18.39 -11.58
C LEU A 58 -9.25 -19.23 -11.31
N HIS A 59 -10.26 -18.62 -10.70
CA HIS A 59 -11.53 -19.26 -10.36
C HIS A 59 -12.57 -19.24 -11.49
N ASP A 60 -12.37 -18.41 -12.52
CA ASP A 60 -13.17 -18.37 -13.75
C ASP A 60 -12.63 -19.31 -14.84
N GLY A 61 -11.32 -19.56 -14.82
CA GLY A 61 -10.61 -20.36 -15.82
C GLY A 61 -10.79 -21.89 -15.71
N PRO A 62 -10.00 -22.68 -16.46
CA PRO A 62 -10.09 -24.15 -16.50
C PRO A 62 -9.95 -24.82 -15.13
N SER A 63 -9.28 -24.19 -14.18
CA SER A 63 -9.13 -24.62 -12.78
C SER A 63 -10.48 -24.79 -12.07
N ARG A 64 -11.51 -24.03 -12.46
CA ARG A 64 -12.91 -24.23 -12.03
C ARG A 64 -13.42 -25.64 -12.29
N LYS A 65 -12.96 -26.31 -13.35
CA LYS A 65 -13.35 -27.69 -13.70
C LYS A 65 -12.72 -28.73 -12.76
N GLN A 66 -11.67 -28.35 -12.04
CA GLN A 66 -10.98 -29.19 -11.07
C GLN A 66 -11.50 -28.99 -9.65
N ALA A 67 -12.44 -28.06 -9.43
CA ALA A 67 -13.05 -27.81 -8.12
C ALA A 67 -14.07 -28.90 -7.77
N TRP A 68 -13.80 -29.66 -6.71
CA TRP A 68 -14.68 -30.67 -6.15
C TRP A 68 -14.99 -30.28 -4.71
N MET A 69 -16.27 -30.25 -4.34
CA MET A 69 -16.67 -30.07 -2.94
C MET A 69 -17.53 -31.24 -2.51
N ASN A 70 -17.10 -31.96 -1.47
CA ASN A 70 -17.80 -33.12 -0.93
C ASN A 70 -18.13 -34.20 -1.98
N GLY A 71 -17.29 -34.34 -3.01
CA GLY A 71 -17.51 -35.26 -4.12
C GLY A 71 -18.50 -34.76 -5.20
N ASP A 72 -19.08 -33.57 -5.06
CA ASP A 72 -19.96 -32.97 -6.05
C ASP A 72 -19.24 -31.89 -6.89
N PRO A 73 -19.02 -32.12 -8.19
CA PRO A 73 -18.41 -31.14 -9.08
C PRO A 73 -19.33 -29.95 -9.38
N ASN A 74 -20.66 -30.07 -9.25
CA ASN A 74 -21.58 -28.94 -9.44
C ASN A 74 -21.46 -27.96 -8.26
N ALA A 75 -21.50 -28.48 -7.03
CA ALA A 75 -21.21 -27.70 -5.84
C ALA A 75 -19.84 -27.01 -5.96
N GLY A 76 -18.79 -27.76 -6.32
CA GLY A 76 -17.44 -27.22 -6.52
C GLY A 76 -17.38 -26.03 -7.51
N ARG A 77 -18.04 -26.16 -8.67
CA ARG A 77 -18.12 -25.06 -9.65
C ARG A 77 -18.89 -23.85 -9.13
N ALA A 78 -19.93 -24.05 -8.32
CA ALA A 78 -20.70 -22.96 -7.74
C ALA A 78 -19.88 -22.18 -6.70
N ALA A 79 -19.09 -22.86 -5.85
CA ALA A 79 -18.19 -22.17 -4.94
C ALA A 79 -17.07 -21.42 -5.66
N SER A 80 -16.45 -22.02 -6.68
CA SER A 80 -15.42 -21.34 -7.46
C SER A 80 -15.94 -20.03 -8.04
N TYR A 81 -17.14 -20.05 -8.63
CA TYR A 81 -17.80 -18.84 -9.13
C TYR A 81 -18.07 -17.81 -8.04
N LYS A 82 -18.49 -18.25 -6.85
CA LYS A 82 -18.70 -17.34 -5.73
C LYS A 82 -17.39 -16.65 -5.31
N VAL A 83 -16.27 -17.38 -5.31
CA VAL A 83 -14.96 -16.79 -5.00
C VAL A 83 -14.56 -15.78 -6.06
N SER A 84 -14.64 -16.12 -7.36
CA SER A 84 -14.28 -15.16 -8.42
C SER A 84 -15.13 -13.89 -8.36
N TRP A 85 -16.44 -14.04 -8.17
CA TRP A 85 -17.35 -12.90 -8.03
C TRP A 85 -16.95 -11.95 -6.90
N GLU A 86 -16.69 -12.48 -5.70
CA GLU A 86 -16.31 -11.64 -4.56
C GLU A 86 -14.93 -11.00 -4.75
N LEU A 87 -13.98 -11.69 -5.39
CA LEU A 87 -12.64 -11.15 -5.67
C LEU A 87 -12.69 -10.00 -6.69
N HIS A 88 -13.42 -10.17 -7.79
CA HIS A 88 -13.61 -9.09 -8.77
C HIS A 88 -14.36 -7.92 -8.15
N ARG A 89 -15.41 -8.17 -7.36
CA ARG A 89 -16.12 -7.12 -6.64
C ARG A 89 -15.20 -6.35 -5.70
N ALA A 90 -14.36 -7.05 -4.93
CA ALA A 90 -13.40 -6.41 -4.04
C ALA A 90 -12.37 -5.59 -4.82
N ALA A 91 -11.91 -6.07 -5.98
CA ALA A 91 -10.98 -5.36 -6.85
C ALA A 91 -11.57 -4.02 -7.35
N GLU A 92 -12.83 -4.01 -7.78
CA GLU A 92 -13.55 -2.80 -8.18
C GLU A 92 -13.72 -1.82 -7.01
N MET A 93 -14.01 -2.34 -5.81
CA MET A 93 -14.10 -1.49 -4.61
C MET A 93 -12.75 -0.87 -4.27
N ILE A 94 -11.65 -1.62 -4.37
CA ILE A 94 -10.29 -1.09 -4.15
C ILE A 94 -9.92 -0.06 -5.21
N HIS A 95 -10.32 -0.28 -6.47
CA HIS A 95 -10.10 0.69 -7.53
C HIS A 95 -10.78 2.03 -7.22
N GLN A 96 -12.04 2.01 -6.76
CA GLN A 96 -12.73 3.23 -6.32
C GLN A 96 -12.07 3.89 -5.10
N VAL A 97 -11.49 3.11 -4.18
CA VAL A 97 -10.70 3.65 -3.07
C VAL A 97 -9.42 4.31 -3.57
N ALA A 98 -8.75 3.73 -4.57
CA ALA A 98 -7.57 4.33 -5.20
C ALA A 98 -7.91 5.70 -5.80
N GLU A 99 -9.02 5.83 -6.52
CA GLU A 99 -9.49 7.13 -7.04
C GLU A 99 -9.79 8.16 -5.94
N CYS A 100 -10.21 7.73 -4.75
CA CYS A 100 -10.38 8.61 -3.60
C CYS A 100 -9.03 9.10 -3.06
N VAL A 101 -8.05 8.20 -2.98
CA VAL A 101 -6.68 8.52 -2.54
C VAL A 101 -5.97 9.42 -3.55
N ASP A 102 -6.14 9.18 -4.85
CA ASP A 102 -5.60 10.04 -5.91
C ASP A 102 -6.14 11.46 -5.82
N ARG A 103 -7.45 11.63 -5.60
CA ARG A 103 -8.02 12.96 -5.38
C ARG A 103 -7.48 13.63 -4.11
N ALA A 104 -7.27 12.86 -3.04
CA ALA A 104 -6.63 13.40 -1.83
C ALA A 104 -5.18 13.82 -2.11
N HIS A 105 -4.44 13.03 -2.89
CA HIS A 105 -3.08 13.32 -3.32
C HIS A 105 -3.00 14.61 -4.17
N GLU A 106 -3.95 14.81 -5.08
CA GLU A 106 -4.09 16.04 -5.88
C GLU A 106 -4.36 17.27 -5.00
N VAL A 107 -5.26 17.16 -4.01
CA VAL A 107 -5.53 18.26 -3.07
C VAL A 107 -4.32 18.54 -2.19
N GLU A 108 -3.64 17.51 -1.68
CA GLU A 108 -2.43 17.64 -0.85
C GLU A 108 -1.34 18.44 -1.57
N ALA A 109 -1.18 18.26 -2.89
CA ALA A 109 -0.23 19.00 -3.72
C ALA A 109 -0.46 20.53 -3.71
N THR A 110 -1.64 20.99 -3.31
CA THR A 110 -2.01 22.41 -3.27
C THR A 110 -1.77 23.05 -1.90
N ILE A 111 -1.50 22.25 -0.87
CA ILE A 111 -1.32 22.72 0.50
C ILE A 111 0.13 23.19 0.69
N ALA A 112 0.29 24.37 1.27
CA ALA A 112 1.58 24.89 1.73
C ALA A 112 1.64 24.80 3.26
N TYR A 113 2.69 24.16 3.78
CA TYR A 113 2.95 24.09 5.21
C TYR A 113 3.94 25.20 5.61
N ASP A 114 3.59 26.01 6.62
CA ASP A 114 4.52 27.00 7.17
C ASP A 114 5.56 26.28 8.05
N ILE A 115 6.82 26.33 7.62
CA ILE A 115 7.95 25.68 8.30
C ILE A 115 8.24 26.36 9.65
N ALA A 116 7.70 27.57 9.91
CA ALA A 116 7.94 28.33 11.13
C ALA A 116 7.32 27.71 12.41
N ASP A 117 6.27 26.88 12.28
CA ASP A 117 5.61 26.22 13.42
C ASP A 117 6.21 24.84 13.77
N TYR A 118 7.22 24.39 13.01
CA TYR A 118 8.02 23.24 13.42
C TYR A 118 9.06 23.69 14.46
N PRO A 119 9.07 23.14 15.69
CA PRO A 119 10.11 23.46 16.64
C PRO A 119 11.45 23.08 16.01
N SER A 120 12.21 24.10 15.62
CA SER A 120 13.57 23.99 15.13
C SER A 120 14.31 22.99 16.00
N LEU A 121 14.69 21.85 15.43
CA LEU A 121 15.71 20.99 16.03
C LEU A 121 16.87 21.93 16.38
N ALA A 122 17.17 22.02 17.68
CA ALA A 122 18.07 23.01 18.23
C ALA A 122 19.37 23.03 17.40
N PRO A 123 19.94 24.23 17.12
CA PRO A 123 21.20 24.31 16.41
C PRO A 123 22.23 23.47 17.16
N VAL A 124 22.78 22.46 16.48
CA VAL A 124 23.91 21.68 16.97
C VAL A 124 24.98 22.68 17.36
N HIS A 125 25.28 22.75 18.67
CA HIS A 125 26.39 23.54 19.17
C HIS A 125 27.66 23.06 18.46
N GLN A 126 28.13 23.83 17.48
CA GLN A 126 29.49 23.70 16.98
C GLN A 126 30.42 24.13 18.13
N PRO A 127 31.30 23.24 18.62
CA PRO A 127 32.28 23.65 19.61
C PRO A 127 33.19 24.68 18.95
N LEU A 128 33.32 25.82 19.63
CA LEU A 128 34.22 26.91 19.29
C LEU A 128 35.61 26.31 19.07
N GLN A 129 36.07 26.25 17.82
CA GLN A 129 37.48 25.98 17.55
C GLN A 129 38.26 27.21 18.02
N ASP A 130 38.85 27.04 19.20
CA ASP A 130 39.72 28.00 19.84
C ASP A 130 40.81 28.40 18.85
N ARG A 131 40.83 29.69 18.53
CA ARG A 131 41.91 30.35 17.78
C ARG A 131 43.16 30.32 18.64
N GLY A 132 43.94 29.25 18.52
CA GLY A 132 45.32 29.21 18.97
C GLY A 132 46.21 30.02 18.02
N LEU A 133 46.25 31.34 18.22
CA LEU A 133 47.39 32.15 17.79
C LEU A 133 48.50 31.97 18.84
N SER A 134 49.60 31.32 18.45
CA SER A 134 50.88 31.49 19.13
C SER A 134 51.98 31.78 18.11
N LEU A 135 52.80 32.74 18.51
CA LEU A 135 53.88 33.47 17.85
C LEU A 135 55.02 32.59 17.34
#